data_AF-A0A353ZF51-F1
#
_entry.id   AF-A0A353ZF51-F1
#
_cell.length_a   1.000
_cell.length_b   1.000
_cell.length_c   1.000
_cell.angle_alpha   90.00
_cell.angle_beta   90.00
_cell.angle_gamma   90.00
#
_symmetry.space_group_name_H-M   'P 1'
#
loop_
_entity.id
_entity.type
_entity.pdbx_description
1 polymer ?
#
loop_
_entity_poly.entity_id
_entity_poly.type
_entity_poly.pdbx_seq_one_letter_code
_entity_poly.pdbx_strand_id
1 'polypeptide(L)'
;MVESGLMAQAGASMFCFRDFQPKVEELSFFGMIRKGTTLEAVMAEANAWIAEHQIDVINIETVLLPWGGVNSKPDSHFSTNEGTQFLQTVRVWYQAG
;
A
#
# COMPACT_ATOMS: atom_id res chain seq x y z
N MET A 1 -8.70 -4.98 1.80
CA MET A 1 -8.44 -3.77 2.59
C MET A 1 -7.92 -4.25 3.94
N VAL A 2 -6.68 -3.92 4.29
CA VAL A 2 -6.05 -4.37 5.55
C VAL A 2 -5.70 -3.10 6.33
N GLU A 3 -6.48 -2.78 7.35
CA GLU A 3 -6.11 -1.76 8.34
C GLU A 3 -5.23 -2.44 9.39
N SER A 4 -4.04 -1.90 9.64
CA SER A 4 -3.14 -2.39 10.69
C SER A 4 -2.74 -1.21 11.57
N GLY A 5 -3.34 -1.11 12.76
CA GLY A 5 -3.06 -0.04 13.72
C GLY A 5 -1.89 -0.41 14.63
N LEU A 6 -0.92 0.49 14.79
CA LEU A 6 0.10 0.41 15.83
C LEU A 6 -0.47 1.06 17.11
N MET A 7 -0.69 0.26 18.15
CA MET A 7 -1.22 0.74 19.44
C MET A 7 -0.13 1.50 20.22
N ALA A 8 -0.23 2.82 20.31
CA ALA A 8 0.57 3.64 21.21
C ALA A 8 -0.16 3.84 22.55
N GLN A 9 0.61 3.73 23.64
CA GLN A 9 0.17 3.81 25.02
C GLN A 9 -0.42 5.20 25.37
N ALA A 10 -1.42 5.22 26.26
CA ALA A 10 -2.25 6.37 26.62
C ALA A 10 -1.48 7.70 26.76
N GLY A 11 -1.77 8.65 25.86
CA GLY A 11 -1.24 10.03 25.86
C GLY A 11 -0.59 10.47 24.55
N ALA A 12 -0.26 9.54 23.66
CA ALA A 12 0.22 9.84 22.30
C ALA A 12 -0.91 9.71 21.29
N SER A 13 -1.06 10.68 20.40
CA SER A 13 -1.90 10.56 19.20
C SER A 13 -1.64 9.23 18.51
N MET A 14 -2.68 8.44 18.28
CA MET A 14 -2.52 7.12 17.66
C MET A 14 -2.18 7.32 16.18
N PHE A 15 -0.96 6.92 15.79
CA PHE A 15 -0.54 6.96 14.40
C PHE A 15 -0.97 5.68 13.68
N CYS A 16 -1.72 5.87 12.60
CA CYS A 16 -2.18 4.81 11.73
C CYS A 16 -1.56 4.98 10.34
N PHE A 17 -1.62 3.93 9.53
CA PHE A 17 -1.27 4.01 8.13
C PHE A 17 -2.27 3.24 7.27
N ARG A 18 -2.38 3.68 6.01
CA ARG A 18 -3.17 3.01 4.98
C ARG A 18 -2.34 2.88 3.71
N ASP A 19 -2.29 1.66 3.19
CA ASP A 19 -1.61 1.33 1.94
C ASP A 19 -2.58 1.34 0.76
N PHE A 20 -2.18 2.03 -0.30
CA PHE A 20 -2.83 2.07 -1.60
C PHE A 20 -1.93 1.34 -2.58
N GLN A 21 -2.37 0.16 -3.01
CA GLN A 21 -1.61 -0.70 -3.90
C GLN A 21 -2.10 -0.53 -5.35
N PRO A 22 -1.20 -0.61 -6.34
CA PRO A 22 -1.59 -0.64 -7.74
C PRO A 22 -2.44 -1.88 -8.01
N LYS A 23 -3.50 -1.72 -8.82
CA LYS A 23 -4.30 -2.86 -9.26
C LYS A 23 -3.56 -3.53 -10.41
N VAL A 24 -3.43 -4.84 -10.35
CA VAL A 24 -2.89 -5.64 -11.44
C VAL A 24 -3.98 -5.80 -12.49
N GLU A 25 -3.74 -5.26 -13.69
CA GLU A 25 -4.69 -5.29 -14.80
C GLU A 25 -4.43 -6.46 -15.75
N GLU A 26 -3.15 -6.80 -15.96
CA GLU A 26 -2.75 -7.88 -16.87
C GLU A 26 -1.55 -8.65 -16.32
N LEU A 27 -1.64 -9.98 -16.45
CA LEU A 27 -0.56 -10.92 -16.16
C LEU A 27 -0.07 -11.59 -17.44
N SER A 28 1.22 -11.89 -17.50
CA SER A 28 1.79 -12.78 -18.49
C SER A 28 1.33 -14.22 -18.27
N PHE A 29 1.56 -15.10 -19.26
CA PHE A 29 1.28 -16.53 -19.13
C PHE A 29 2.00 -17.18 -17.93
N PHE A 30 3.18 -16.66 -17.55
CA PHE A 30 3.94 -17.12 -16.38
C PHE A 30 3.53 -16.39 -15.09
N GLY A 31 2.41 -15.68 -15.08
CA GLY A 31 1.91 -14.98 -13.91
C GLY A 31 2.79 -13.79 -13.50
N MET A 32 3.47 -13.12 -14.44
CA MET A 32 4.22 -11.88 -14.19
C MET A 32 3.36 -10.67 -14.52
N ILE A 33 3.39 -9.60 -13.71
CA ILE A 33 2.71 -8.34 -14.00
C ILE A 33 3.22 -7.80 -15.34
N ARG A 34 2.29 -7.62 -16.28
CA ARG A 34 2.52 -6.93 -17.55
C ARG A 34 1.98 -5.51 -17.52
N LYS A 35 0.83 -5.33 -16.86
CA LYS A 35 0.16 -4.05 -16.75
C LYS A 35 -0.48 -3.93 -15.38
N GLY A 36 -0.31 -2.76 -14.78
CA GLY A 36 -1.01 -2.38 -13.57
C GLY A 36 -1.31 -0.89 -13.59
N THR A 37 -2.09 -0.46 -12.60
CA THR A 37 -2.36 0.95 -12.35
C THR A 37 -1.06 1.71 -12.14
N THR A 38 -0.95 2.90 -12.73
CA THR A 38 0.25 3.74 -12.60
C THR A 38 0.34 4.34 -11.19
N LEU A 39 1.53 4.76 -10.78
CA LEU A 39 1.74 5.40 -9.48
C LEU A 39 0.87 6.66 -9.32
N GLU A 40 0.71 7.44 -10.39
CA GLU A 40 -0.13 8.64 -10.38
C GLU A 40 -1.60 8.32 -10.10
N ALA A 41 -2.12 7.23 -10.66
CA ALA A 41 -3.49 6.80 -10.42
C ALA A 41 -3.66 6.25 -8.99
N VAL A 42 -2.65 5.57 -8.43
CA VAL A 42 -2.66 5.15 -7.01
C VAL A 42 -2.61 6.37 -6.07
N MET A 43 -1.77 7.36 -6.38
CA MET A 43 -1.73 8.63 -5.65
C MET A 43 -3.07 9.38 -5.73
N ALA A 44 -3.73 9.36 -6.89
CA ALA A 44 -5.06 9.95 -7.03
C ALA A 44 -6.11 9.26 -6.16
N GLU A 45 -6.06 7.92 -6.04
CA GLU A 45 -6.92 7.16 -5.13
C GLU A 45 -6.67 7.52 -3.67
N ALA A 46 -5.39 7.64 -3.27
CA ALA A 46 -5.02 8.08 -1.92
C ALA A 46 -5.54 9.49 -1.62
N ASN A 47 -5.38 10.44 -2.55
CA ASN A 47 -5.86 11.82 -2.41
C ASN A 47 -7.39 11.89 -2.30
N ALA A 48 -8.11 11.10 -3.09
CA ALA A 48 -9.57 11.03 -3.02
C ALA A 48 -10.03 10.55 -1.63
N TRP A 49 -9.40 9.49 -1.11
CA TRP A 49 -9.68 8.99 0.23
C TRP A 49 -9.39 10.03 1.33
N ILE A 50 -8.24 10.71 1.26
CA ILE A 50 -7.88 11.78 2.20
C ILE A 50 -8.93 12.88 2.22
N ALA A 51 -9.35 13.34 1.04
CA ALA A 51 -10.33 14.42 0.90
C ALA A 51 -11.73 14.01 1.40
N GLU A 52 -12.17 12.80 1.06
CA GLU A 52 -13.49 12.27 1.45
C GLU A 52 -13.62 12.11 2.97
N HIS A 53 -12.56 11.64 3.63
CA HIS A 53 -12.60 11.30 5.06
C HIS A 53 -11.99 12.39 5.96
N GLN A 54 -11.52 13.50 5.37
CA GLN A 54 -10.84 14.59 6.07
C GLN A 54 -9.67 14.08 6.94
N ILE A 55 -8.84 13.20 6.37
CA ILE A 55 -7.74 12.56 7.07
C ILE A 55 -6.67 13.59 7.46
N ASP A 56 -6.25 13.58 8.72
CA ASP A 56 -5.12 14.37 9.21
C ASP A 56 -3.80 13.67 8.85
N VAL A 57 -3.25 14.04 7.68
CA VAL A 57 -2.08 13.41 7.08
C VAL A 57 -0.80 13.90 7.73
N ILE A 58 0.01 12.95 8.18
CA ILE A 58 1.35 13.19 8.75
C ILE A 58 2.42 13.07 7.67
N ASN A 59 2.33 12.04 6.83
CA ASN A 59 3.29 11.77 5.77
C ASN A 59 2.66 10.94 4.65
N ILE A 60 3.17 11.10 3.42
CA ILE A 60 2.86 10.22 2.29
C ILE A 60 4.19 9.74 1.71
N GLU A 61 4.36 8.43 1.59
CA GLU A 61 5.56 7.82 1.02
C GLU A 61 5.22 6.77 -0.04
N THR A 62 6.19 6.47 -0.91
CA THR A 62 6.11 5.34 -1.83
C THR A 62 6.97 4.20 -1.30
N VAL A 63 6.35 3.06 -1.05
CA VAL A 63 6.99 1.84 -0.54
C VAL A 63 7.02 0.79 -1.66
N LEU A 64 8.15 0.12 -1.85
CA LEU A 64 8.26 -1.04 -2.73
C LEU A 64 7.89 -2.29 -1.95
N LEU A 65 6.71 -2.84 -2.24
CA LEU A 65 6.27 -4.10 -1.64
C LEU A 65 6.50 -5.24 -2.64
N PRO A 66 7.12 -6.35 -2.24
CA PRO A 66 7.28 -7.48 -3.13
C PRO A 66 5.92 -8.07 -3.51
N TRP A 67 5.76 -8.45 -4.77
CA TRP A 67 4.53 -9.03 -5.27
C TRP A 67 4.58 -10.57 -5.17
N GLY A 68 3.69 -11.15 -4.36
CA GLY A 68 3.58 -12.59 -4.17
C GLY A 68 2.53 -13.29 -5.04
N GLY A 69 1.92 -12.59 -6.01
CA GLY A 69 0.86 -13.11 -6.88
C GLY A 69 -0.56 -12.70 -6.46
N VAL A 70 -1.56 -13.21 -7.18
CA VAL A 70 -2.98 -12.79 -7.07
C VAL A 70 -3.62 -13.17 -5.72
N ASN A 71 -3.03 -14.11 -4.98
CA ASN A 71 -3.54 -14.64 -3.71
C ASN A 71 -2.55 -14.55 -2.55
N SER A 72 -1.43 -13.82 -2.70
CA SER A 72 -0.49 -13.65 -1.61
C SER A 72 -1.08 -12.75 -0.54
N LYS A 73 -1.10 -13.24 0.70
CA LYS A 73 -1.27 -12.36 1.86
C LYS A 73 0.00 -11.51 2.00
N PRO A 74 -0.09 -10.27 2.52
CA PRO A 74 1.10 -9.54 2.94
C PRO A 74 1.74 -10.32 4.10
N ASP A 75 2.71 -11.17 3.79
CA ASP A 75 3.53 -11.86 4.79
C ASP A 75 4.67 -10.92 5.23
N SER A 76 4.97 -10.94 6.51
CA SER A 76 6.10 -10.19 7.10
C SER A 76 7.46 -10.69 6.64
N HIS A 77 7.51 -11.85 5.98
CA HIS A 77 8.70 -12.46 5.43
C HIS A 77 8.53 -12.68 3.93
N PHE A 78 9.39 -12.02 3.14
CA PHE A 78 9.50 -12.23 1.71
C PHE A 78 10.95 -12.56 1.35
N SER A 79 11.18 -13.68 0.65
CA SER A 79 12.49 -14.01 0.09
C SER A 79 12.57 -13.56 -1.37
N THR A 80 13.51 -12.68 -1.69
CA THR A 80 13.73 -12.24 -3.08
C THR A 80 14.55 -13.26 -3.83
N ASN A 81 13.98 -13.88 -4.87
CA ASN A 81 14.71 -14.64 -5.88
C ASN A 81 14.86 -13.81 -7.16
N GLU A 82 15.71 -14.24 -8.08
CA GLU A 82 15.75 -13.67 -9.44
C GLU A 82 14.35 -13.74 -10.07
N GLY A 83 13.85 -12.59 -10.57
CA GLY A 83 12.50 -12.48 -11.12
C GLY A 83 11.43 -11.95 -10.16
N THR A 84 11.78 -11.56 -8.93
CA THR A 84 10.84 -10.89 -8.02
C THR A 84 10.36 -9.55 -8.61
N GLN A 85 9.04 -9.37 -8.72
CA GLN A 85 8.45 -8.07 -9.06
C GLN A 85 8.06 -7.31 -7.80
N PHE A 86 8.09 -5.98 -7.88
CA PHE A 86 7.71 -5.10 -6.78
C PHE A 86 6.55 -4.21 -7.22
N LEU A 87 5.65 -3.93 -6.27
CA LEU A 87 4.58 -2.97 -6.40
C LEU A 87 5.01 -1.64 -5.77
N GLN A 88 4.92 -0.55 -6.53
CA GLN A 88 5.01 0.80 -5.98
C GLN A 88 3.71 1.13 -5.26
N THR A 89 3.72 0.98 -3.95
CA THR A 89 2.58 1.20 -3.06
C THR A 89 2.68 2.60 -2.45
N VAL A 90 1.58 3.32 -2.39
CA VAL A 90 1.52 4.61 -1.68
C VAL A 90 1.06 4.34 -0.26
N ARG A 91 1.85 4.73 0.73
CA ARG A 91 1.48 4.65 2.14
C ARG A 91 1.18 6.05 2.67
N VAL A 92 -0.01 6.21 3.23
CA VAL A 92 -0.40 7.43 3.95
C VAL A 92 -0.32 7.15 5.43
N TRP A 93 0.50 7.92 6.14
CA TRP A 93 0.55 7.96 7.60
C TRP A 93 -0.35 9.08 8.09
N TYR A 94 -1.19 8.81 9.08
CA TYR A 94 -2.18 9.76 9.55
C TYR A 94 -2.45 9.60 11.05
N GLN A 95 -2.97 10.67 11.65
CA GLN A 95 -3.44 10.65 13.02
C GLN A 95 -4.86 10.08 13.07
N ALA A 96 -5.06 9.03 13.86
CA ALA A 96 -6.41 8.55 14.17
C ALA A 96 -7.09 9.54 15.13
N GLY A 97 -8.28 9.99 14.74
CA GLY A 97 -9.15 10.84 15.55
C GLY A 97 -9.89 10.08 16.65
#